data_AF-A0A7J3AD68-F1
#
_entry.id   AF-A0A7J3AD68-F1
#
_cell.length_a   1.000
_cell.length_b   1.000
_cell.length_c   1.000
_cell.angle_alpha   90.00
_cell.angle_beta   90.00
_cell.angle_gamma   90.00
#
_symmetry.space_group_name_H-M   'P 1'
#
loop_
_entity.id
_entity.type
_entity.pdbx_description
1 polymer ?
#
loop_
_entity_poly.entity_id
_entity_poly.type
_entity_poly.pdbx_seq_one_letter_code
_entity_poly.pdbx_strand_id
1 'polypeptide(L)' 'MTRVAVLDADKCKVKKCNQLCVSFCPMVRSRVEAIRIEGNKAVISERLCSGCGICVKKCPFQAISIVNLPDEL' A
#
# COMPACT_ATOMS: atom_id res chain seq x y z
N MET A 1 14.48 -7.70 -8.90
CA MET A 1 14.00 -7.71 -7.49
C MET A 1 13.00 -6.60 -7.32
N THR A 2 11.75 -6.87 -7.65
CA THR A 2 10.65 -5.92 -7.50
C THR A 2 10.13 -5.99 -6.06
N ARG A 3 10.30 -4.90 -5.29
CA ARG A 3 9.76 -4.78 -3.93
C ARG A 3 8.39 -4.13 -4.00
N VAL A 4 7.37 -4.77 -3.43
CA VAL A 4 5.99 -4.29 -3.48
C VAL A 4 5.35 -4.29 -2.11
N ALA A 5 4.44 -3.33 -1.88
CA ALA A 5 3.59 -3.33 -0.70
C ALA A 5 2.34 -4.20 -0.93
N VAL A 6 2.08 -5.11 0.00
CA VAL A 6 0.89 -5.97 0.04
C VAL A 6 0.03 -5.56 1.21
N LEU A 7 -1.28 -5.53 0.99
CA LEU A 7 -2.26 -5.25 2.02
C LEU A 7 -2.87 -6.55 2.56
N ASP A 8 -2.89 -6.66 3.88
CA ASP A 8 -3.66 -7.60 4.67
C ASP A 8 -5.08 -7.04 4.87
N ALA A 9 -6.05 -7.61 4.15
CA ALA A 9 -7.43 -7.11 4.12
C ALA A 9 -8.14 -7.27 5.48
N ASP A 10 -7.80 -8.28 6.27
CA ASP A 10 -8.37 -8.54 7.58
C ASP A 10 -7.98 -7.47 8.61
N LYS A 11 -6.75 -6.97 8.52
CA LYS A 11 -6.25 -5.89 9.38
C LYS A 11 -6.63 -4.50 8.87
N CYS A 12 -6.97 -4.37 7.60
CA CYS A 12 -7.27 -3.08 6.99
C CYS A 12 -8.60 -2.51 7.49
N LYS A 13 -8.54 -1.46 8.32
CA LYS A 13 -9.74 -0.73 8.79
C LYS A 13 -9.74 0.69 8.25
N VAL A 14 -10.06 0.87 6.96
CA VAL A 14 -9.98 2.17 6.27
C VAL A 14 -10.81 3.26 6.95
N LYS A 15 -11.99 2.89 7.46
CA LYS A 15 -12.87 3.79 8.23
C LYS A 15 -12.25 4.31 9.53
N LYS A 16 -11.22 3.63 10.07
CA LYS A 16 -10.55 3.97 11.33
C LYS A 16 -9.10 4.42 11.16
N CYS A 17 -8.53 4.37 9.95
CA CYS A 17 -7.11 4.67 9.70
C CYS A 17 -6.85 5.99 8.95
N ASN A 18 -7.91 6.78 8.69
CA ASN A 18 -7.86 8.06 7.99
C ASN A 18 -7.12 8.04 6.64
N GLN A 19 -7.08 6.88 5.97
CA GLN A 19 -6.43 6.69 4.66
C GLN A 19 -4.96 7.17 4.59
N LEU A 20 -4.23 7.06 5.72
CA LEU A 20 -2.83 7.51 5.81
C LEU A 20 -1.91 6.86 4.77
N CYS A 21 -2.19 5.61 4.39
CA CYS A 21 -1.46 4.91 3.34
C CYS A 21 -1.53 5.65 1.99
N VAL A 22 -2.69 6.17 1.61
CA VAL A 22 -2.91 6.93 0.37
C VAL A 22 -2.30 8.32 0.50
N SER A 23 -2.59 9.02 1.59
CA SER A 23 -2.16 10.42 1.82
C SER A 23 -0.63 10.57 1.87
N PHE A 24 0.08 9.61 2.47
CA PHE A 24 1.54 9.63 2.58
C PHE A 24 2.25 8.88 1.46
N CYS A 25 1.52 8.21 0.55
CA CYS A 25 2.17 7.51 -0.55
C CYS A 25 2.81 8.53 -1.52
N PRO A 26 4.12 8.45 -1.77
CA PRO A 26 4.78 9.39 -2.69
C PRO A 26 4.23 9.26 -4.11
N MET A 27 3.92 8.03 -4.56
CA MET A 27 3.35 7.79 -5.88
C MET A 27 1.98 8.45 -6.03
N VAL A 28 1.10 8.31 -5.03
CA VAL A 28 -0.21 8.98 -5.03
C VAL A 28 -0.05 10.51 -5.03
N ARG A 29 0.89 11.06 -4.26
CA ARG A 29 1.20 12.49 -4.29
C ARG A 29 1.73 12.96 -5.65
N SER A 30 2.43 12.10 -6.36
CA SER A 30 2.87 12.29 -7.75
C SER A 30 1.76 12.03 -8.78
N ARG A 31 0.49 11.93 -8.36
CA ARG A 31 -0.68 11.63 -9.21
C ARG A 31 -0.66 10.24 -9.85
N VAL A 32 0.10 9.31 -9.29
CA VAL A 32 0.11 7.90 -9.69
C VAL A 32 -0.76 7.10 -8.74
N GLU A 33 -1.73 6.37 -9.28
CA GLU A 33 -2.70 5.62 -8.49
C GLU A 33 -2.15 4.29 -7.98
N ALA A 34 -1.03 4.35 -7.26
CA ALA A 34 -0.38 3.19 -6.67
C ALA A 34 -1.19 2.58 -5.52
N ILE A 35 -2.01 3.37 -4.84
CA ILE A 35 -2.92 2.91 -3.78
C ILE A 35 -4.29 3.53 -4.03
N ARG A 36 -5.33 2.71 -4.12
CA ARG A 36 -6.74 3.11 -4.23
C ARG A 36 -7.53 2.55 -3.07
N ILE A 37 -8.69 3.14 -2.77
CA ILE A 37 -9.62 2.60 -1.77
C ILE A 37 -10.81 2.02 -2.52
N GLU A 38 -11.05 0.72 -2.33
CA GLU A 38 -12.17 0.00 -2.92
C GLU A 38 -13.07 -0.52 -1.79
N GLY A 39 -14.23 0.13 -1.62
CA GLY A 39 -15.18 -0.17 -0.57
C GLY A 39 -14.59 0.03 0.83
N ASN A 40 -14.35 -1.07 1.55
CA ASN A 40 -13.84 -1.06 2.94
C ASN A 40 -12.39 -1.55 3.04
N LYS A 41 -11.60 -1.53 1.95
CA LYS A 41 -10.18 -1.89 1.97
C LYS A 41 -9.37 -1.02 1.02
N ALA A 42 -8.08 -0.92 1.28
CA ALA A 42 -7.15 -0.36 0.30
C ALA A 42 -6.81 -1.42 -0.76
N VAL A 43 -6.37 -0.99 -1.92
CA VAL A 43 -5.88 -1.84 -3.01
C VAL A 43 -4.58 -1.22 -3.47
N ILE A 44 -3.50 -2.01 -3.48
CA ILE A 44 -2.17 -1.57 -3.85
C ILE A 44 -1.85 -2.14 -5.23
N SER A 45 -1.51 -1.27 -6.17
CA SER A 45 -1.12 -1.65 -7.52
C SER A 45 0.36 -2.00 -7.55
N GLU A 46 0.68 -3.28 -7.73
CA GLU A 46 2.05 -3.77 -7.75
C GLU A 46 2.95 -3.11 -8.80
N ARG A 47 2.40 -2.80 -9.98
CA ARG A 47 3.11 -2.16 -11.09
C ARG A 47 3.47 -0.70 -10.83
N LEU A 48 2.70 -0.04 -9.98
CA LEU A 48 2.83 1.39 -9.68
C LEU A 48 3.49 1.63 -8.31
N CYS A 49 3.57 0.60 -7.48
CA CYS A 49 4.19 0.68 -6.17
C CYS A 49 5.71 0.70 -6.31
N SER A 50 6.36 1.70 -5.73
CA SER A 50 7.83 1.78 -5.71
C SER A 50 8.48 0.95 -4.59
N GLY A 51 7.70 0.30 -3.73
CA GLY A 51 8.24 -0.46 -2.59
C GLY A 51 8.86 0.41 -1.48
N CYS A 52 8.55 1.71 -1.41
CA CYS A 52 9.17 2.66 -0.47
C CYS A 52 8.93 2.37 1.04
N GLY A 53 7.90 1.59 1.40
CA GLY A 53 7.62 1.21 2.79
C GLY A 53 7.02 2.30 3.69
N ILE A 54 6.72 3.49 3.17
CA ILE A 54 6.11 4.58 3.97
C ILE A 54 4.72 4.18 4.48
N CYS A 55 3.93 3.53 3.63
CA CYS A 55 2.59 3.07 3.96
C CYS A 55 2.57 2.06 5.11
N VAL A 56 3.60 1.20 5.23
CA VAL A 56 3.77 0.25 6.35
C VAL A 56 3.94 1.02 7.67
N LYS A 57 4.87 1.98 7.69
CA LYS A 57 5.15 2.77 8.90
C LYS A 57 3.99 3.66 9.33
N LYS A 58 3.20 4.14 8.37
CA LYS A 58 2.06 5.02 8.64
C LYS A 58 0.76 4.28 8.93
N CYS A 59 0.68 2.98 8.66
CA CYS A 59 -0.52 2.22 8.94
C CYS A 59 -0.62 1.93 10.45
N PRO A 60 -1.61 2.49 11.18
CA PRO A 60 -1.75 2.25 12.61
C PRO A 60 -2.11 0.79 12.94
N PHE A 61 -2.73 0.10 11.99
CA PHE A 61 -3.12 -1.31 12.11
C PHE A 61 -2.04 -2.27 11.60
N GLN A 62 -0.91 -1.75 11.11
CA GLN A 62 0.16 -2.54 10.48
C GLN A 62 -0.39 -3.56 9.46
N ALA A 63 -1.42 -3.14 8.72
CA ALA A 63 -2.10 -3.97 7.74
C ALA A 63 -1.34 -4.07 6.41
N ILE A 64 -0.19 -3.40 6.26
CA ILE A 64 0.58 -3.37 5.02
C ILE A 64 1.96 -3.95 5.32
N SER A 65 2.45 -4.81 4.42
CA SER A 65 3.79 -5.40 4.50
C SER A 65 4.53 -5.23 3.17
N ILE A 66 5.86 -5.18 3.19
CA ILE A 66 6.66 -5.19 1.96
C ILE A 66 7.11 -6.62 1.70
N VAL A 67 6.84 -7.11 0.49
CA VAL A 67 7.33 -8.41 0.02
C VAL A 67 8.22 -8.19 -1.20
N ASN A 68 9.18 -9.10 -1.38
CA ASN A 68 10.00 -9.15 -2.57
C ASN A 68 9.42 -10.25 -3.46
N LEU A 69 8.90 -9.89 -4.62
CA LEU A 69 8.58 -10.92 -5.61
C LEU A 69 9.88 -11.34 -6.29
N PRO A 70 10.15 -12.65 -6.41
CA PRO A 70 11.11 -13.12 -7.40
C PRO A 70 10.52 -12.79 -8.78
N ASP A 71 11.29 -12.10 -9.61
CA ASP A 71 10.95 -11.96 -11.03
C ASP A 71 11.02 -13.38 -11.64
N GLU A 72 9.91 -13.87 -12.21
CA GLU A 72 9.89 -15.16 -12.90
C GLU A 72 10.95 -15.16 -14.02
N LEU A 73 11.78 -16.21 -14.03
CA LEU A 73 12.93 -16.42 -14.91
C LEU A 73 12.51 -16.82 -16.33
#